data_AF-A0A1Z9NBU8-F1
#
_entry.id   AF-A0A1Z9NBU8-F1
#
_cell.length_a   1.000
_cell.length_b   1.000
_cell.length_c   1.000
_cell.angle_alpha   90.00
_cell.angle_beta   90.00
_cell.angle_gamma   90.00
#
_symmetry.space_group_name_H-M   'P 1'
#
loop_
_entity.id
_entity.type
_entity.pdbx_description
1 polymer ?
#
loop_
_entity_poly.entity_id
_entity_poly.type
_entity_poly.pdbx_seq_one_letter_code
_entity_poly.pdbx_strand_id
1 'polypeptide(L)'
;MDGSRVKSKRNRIVPVPQFVRDELIVGNPHDNIFSNTPIEFNEDYFKTLWSRFKKQSKLIDNNTTIYSFRHSGAIDIFTRTGSITKLQKAMGHSSINVSLTYLRGFEVPELTEEDMPMI
;
A
#
# COMPACT_ATOMS: atom_id res chain seq x y z
N MET A 1 -21.74 -5.60 2.65
CA MET A 1 -20.33 -5.96 2.45
C MET A 1 -20.26 -7.38 1.91
N ASP A 2 -20.56 -7.58 0.63
CA ASP A 2 -20.48 -8.93 0.04
C ASP A 2 -19.03 -9.23 -0.37
N GLY A 3 -18.44 -10.27 0.23
CA GLY A 3 -17.05 -10.69 0.05
C GLY A 3 -16.80 -11.45 -1.25
N SER A 4 -17.77 -11.48 -2.17
CA SER A 4 -17.72 -12.18 -3.46
C SER A 4 -16.70 -11.62 -4.45
N ARG A 5 -16.20 -10.40 -4.25
CA ARG A 5 -15.30 -9.68 -5.19
C ARG A 5 -13.80 -9.98 -5.03
N VAL A 6 -13.38 -10.79 -4.07
CA VAL A 6 -11.96 -11.16 -3.89
C VAL A 6 -11.79 -12.66 -4.04
N LYS A 7 -10.79 -13.11 -4.80
CA LYS A 7 -10.46 -14.54 -5.04
C LYS A 7 -10.35 -15.38 -3.75
N SER A 8 -10.14 -14.74 -2.59
CA SER A 8 -10.04 -15.37 -1.27
C SER A 8 -11.18 -15.03 -0.27
N LYS A 9 -12.17 -14.22 -0.66
CA LYS A 9 -13.29 -13.72 0.18
C LYS A 9 -12.91 -13.03 1.50
N ARG A 10 -11.63 -12.64 1.69
CA ARG A 10 -11.17 -11.98 2.93
C ARG A 10 -11.14 -10.47 2.76
N ASN A 11 -12.08 -9.78 3.42
CA ASN A 11 -12.04 -8.32 3.59
C ASN A 11 -10.82 -7.93 4.43
N ARG A 12 -10.17 -6.84 4.06
CA ARG A 12 -9.00 -6.29 4.75
C ARG A 12 -9.37 -4.95 5.36
N ILE A 13 -8.98 -4.77 6.62
CA ILE A 13 -9.16 -3.51 7.33
C ILE A 13 -7.78 -2.86 7.41
N VAL A 14 -7.65 -1.69 6.77
CA VAL A 14 -6.42 -0.89 6.79
C VAL A 14 -6.76 0.44 7.47
N PRO A 15 -6.04 0.84 8.53
CA PRO A 15 -6.26 2.14 9.14
C PRO A 15 -5.84 3.23 8.14
N VAL A 16 -6.74 4.19 7.90
CA VAL A 16 -6.51 5.33 7.01
C VAL A 16 -6.18 6.56 7.87
N PRO A 17 -5.06 7.27 7.65
CA PRO A 17 -4.71 8.48 8.42
C PRO A 17 -5.79 9.58 8.35
N GLN A 18 -5.88 10.42 9.39
CA GLN A 18 -6.92 11.47 9.48
C GLN A 18 -6.90 12.41 8.27
N PHE A 19 -5.73 12.89 7.85
CA PHE A 19 -5.62 13.81 6.70
C PHE A 19 -6.15 13.21 5.39
N VAL A 20 -6.17 11.89 5.23
CA VAL A 20 -6.81 11.24 4.09
C VAL A 20 -8.31 11.15 4.31
N ARG A 21 -8.74 10.79 5.53
CA ARG A 21 -10.17 10.71 5.87
C ARG A 21 -10.90 12.04 5.70
N ASP A 22 -10.22 13.16 5.97
CA ASP A 22 -10.78 14.51 5.80
C ASP A 22 -11.08 14.84 4.33
N GLU A 23 -10.32 14.26 3.40
CA GLU A 23 -10.51 14.41 1.95
C GLU A 23 -11.52 13.39 1.37
N LEU A 24 -11.91 12.37 2.16
CA LEU A 24 -12.85 11.35 1.71
C LEU A 24 -14.30 11.83 1.91
N ILE A 25 -15.01 12.00 0.80
CA ILE A 25 -16.44 12.29 0.81
C ILE A 25 -17.20 10.97 0.86
N VAL A 26 -17.94 10.74 1.94
CA VAL A 26 -18.77 9.52 2.10
C VAL A 26 -20.01 9.66 1.21
N GLY A 27 -20.02 8.92 0.10
CA GLY A 27 -21.17 8.81 -0.81
C GLY A 27 -22.07 7.61 -0.52
N ASN A 28 -22.81 7.16 -1.53
CA ASN A 28 -23.64 5.96 -1.46
C ASN A 28 -22.77 4.71 -1.19
N PRO A 29 -23.11 3.85 -0.21
CA PRO A 29 -22.35 2.63 0.10
C PRO A 29 -22.20 1.62 -1.05
N HIS A 30 -23.04 1.72 -2.09
CA HIS A 30 -23.00 0.83 -3.26
C HIS A 30 -22.19 1.39 -4.43
N ASP A 31 -21.76 2.65 -4.35
CA ASP A 31 -20.99 3.30 -5.40
C ASP A 31 -19.48 3.15 -5.15
N ASN A 32 -18.71 3.18 -6.23
CA ASN A 32 -17.26 3.26 -6.15
C ASN A 32 -16.87 4.65 -5.60
N ILE A 33 -16.00 4.67 -4.60
CA ILE A 33 -15.61 5.90 -3.88
C ILE A 33 -14.90 6.95 -4.74
N PHE A 34 -14.37 6.58 -5.90
CA PHE A 34 -13.63 7.49 -6.78
C PHE A 34 -14.51 8.02 -7.92
N SER A 35 -15.42 7.20 -8.45
CA SER A 35 -16.31 7.62 -9.54
C SER A 35 -17.64 8.16 -9.05
N ASN A 36 -18.01 7.91 -7.78
CA ASN A 36 -19.35 8.20 -7.22
C ASN A 36 -20.49 7.60 -8.06
N THR A 37 -20.24 6.45 -8.68
CA THR A 37 -21.24 5.67 -9.41
C THR A 37 -21.02 4.18 -9.13
N PRO A 38 -21.99 3.29 -9.47
CA PRO A 38 -21.79 1.84 -9.34
C PRO A 38 -20.66 1.28 -10.21
N ILE A 39 -20.16 2.06 -11.17
CA ILE A 39 -19.16 1.67 -12.17
C ILE A 39 -17.80 2.26 -11.79
N GLU A 40 -16.78 1.41 -11.70
CA GLU A 40 -15.41 1.84 -11.43
C GLU A 40 -14.72 2.45 -12.66
N PHE A 41 -13.67 3.24 -12.45
CA PHE A 41 -12.81 3.69 -13.55
C PHE A 41 -12.04 2.51 -14.16
N ASN A 42 -11.65 2.65 -15.43
CA ASN A 42 -10.78 1.68 -16.08
C ASN A 42 -9.41 1.57 -15.39
N GLU A 43 -8.72 0.46 -15.63
CA GLU A 43 -7.44 0.13 -14.96
C GLU A 43 -6.30 1.14 -15.17
N ASP A 44 -6.34 1.89 -16.28
CA ASP A 44 -5.33 2.87 -16.64
C ASP A 44 -5.66 4.29 -16.17
N TYR A 45 -6.85 4.51 -15.60
CA TYR A 45 -7.29 5.81 -15.11
C TYR A 45 -6.27 6.41 -14.13
N PHE A 46 -5.94 5.66 -13.07
CA PHE A 46 -5.00 6.14 -12.06
C PHE A 46 -3.58 6.26 -12.60
N LYS A 47 -3.14 5.36 -13.49
CA LYS A 47 -1.81 5.45 -14.13
C LYS A 47 -1.68 6.73 -14.95
N THR A 48 -2.74 7.09 -15.67
CA THR A 48 -2.82 8.31 -16.49
C THR A 48 -2.89 9.55 -15.59
N LEU A 49 -3.72 9.53 -14.56
CA LEU A 49 -3.83 10.62 -13.59
C LEU A 49 -2.49 10.90 -12.89
N TRP A 50 -1.80 9.85 -12.43
CA TRP A 50 -0.46 9.94 -11.85
C TRP A 50 0.55 10.54 -12.82
N SER A 51 0.53 10.09 -14.08
CA SER A 51 1.42 10.63 -15.12
C SER A 51 1.21 12.12 -15.36
N ARG A 52 -0.04 12.61 -15.30
CA ARG A 52 -0.36 14.04 -15.39
C ARG A 52 0.09 14.80 -14.14
N PHE A 53 -0.15 14.25 -12.95
CA PHE A 53 0.26 14.83 -11.68
C PHE A 53 1.78 15.02 -11.59
N LYS A 54 2.56 14.00 -11.97
CA LYS A 54 4.03 14.09 -11.98
C LYS A 54 4.56 15.22 -12.85
N LYS A 55 3.97 15.44 -14.04
CA LYS A 55 4.40 16.53 -14.95
C LYS A 55 4.25 17.91 -14.34
N GLN A 56 3.34 18.07 -13.37
CA GLN A 56 3.09 19.35 -12.69
C GLN A 56 3.85 19.46 -11.36
N SER A 57 4.30 18.35 -10.80
CA SER A 57 5.00 18.30 -9.53
C SER A 57 6.50 18.55 -9.71
N LYS A 58 7.07 19.39 -8.84
CA LYS A 58 8.54 19.56 -8.74
C LYS A 58 9.19 18.55 -7.79
N LEU A 59 8.40 17.78 -7.05
CA LEU A 59 8.86 16.90 -5.97
C LEU A 59 8.98 15.44 -6.40
N ILE A 60 8.32 15.05 -7.49
CA ILE A 60 8.23 13.65 -7.92
C ILE A 60 9.06 13.47 -9.17
N ASP A 61 10.01 12.54 -9.11
CA ASP A 61 10.83 12.18 -10.25
C ASP A 61 10.00 11.60 -11.41
N ASN A 62 10.40 11.92 -12.64
CA ASN A 62 9.70 11.52 -13.86
C ASN A 62 9.62 9.99 -14.02
N ASN A 63 10.57 9.24 -13.48
CA ASN A 63 10.60 7.77 -13.59
C ASN A 63 9.75 7.09 -12.50
N THR A 64 9.17 7.84 -11.56
CA THR A 64 8.35 7.26 -10.48
C THR A 64 6.99 6.80 -11.02
N THR A 65 6.56 5.58 -10.76
CA THR A 65 5.21 5.09 -11.06
C THR A 65 4.39 4.94 -9.78
N ILE A 66 3.08 4.71 -9.89
CA ILE A 66 2.27 4.31 -8.72
C ILE A 66 2.86 3.06 -8.05
N TYR A 67 3.46 2.14 -8.83
CA TYR A 67 4.07 0.93 -8.32
C TYR A 67 5.34 1.21 -7.51
N SER A 68 6.23 2.09 -8.00
CA SER A 68 7.42 2.47 -7.25
C SER A 68 7.06 3.33 -6.02
N PHE A 69 6.01 4.15 -6.11
CA PHE A 69 5.47 4.87 -4.95
C PHE A 69 4.88 3.92 -3.89
N ARG A 70 4.16 2.87 -4.32
CA ARG A 70 3.70 1.82 -3.39
C ARG A 70 4.87 1.07 -2.76
N HIS A 71 5.95 0.85 -3.52
CA HIS A 71 7.15 0.21 -3.01
C HIS A 71 7.85 1.07 -1.95
N SER A 72 8.01 2.37 -2.16
CA SER A 72 8.59 3.24 -1.13
C SER A 72 7.74 3.30 0.14
N GLY A 73 6.41 3.28 0.01
CA GLY A 73 5.50 3.19 1.17
C GLY A 73 5.68 1.89 1.98
N ALA A 74 5.98 0.77 1.31
CA ALA A 74 6.31 -0.49 1.98
C ALA A 74 7.62 -0.40 2.78
N ILE A 75 8.66 0.18 2.18
CA ILE A 75 9.93 0.44 2.86
C ILE A 75 9.70 1.30 4.09
N ASP A 76 9.01 2.44 3.95
CA ASP A 76 8.72 3.36 5.07
C ASP A 76 8.02 2.67 6.24
N ILE A 77 7.00 1.82 5.97
CA ILE A 77 6.32 1.06 7.02
C ILE A 77 7.31 0.16 7.76
N PHE A 78 8.20 -0.54 7.05
CA PHE A 78 9.18 -1.41 7.67
C PHE A 78 10.21 -0.60 8.45
N THR A 79 10.82 0.43 7.86
CA THR A 79 11.80 1.31 8.50
C THR A 79 11.27 1.90 9.81
N ARG A 80 10.02 2.37 9.84
CA ARG A 80 9.44 2.96 11.06
C ARG A 80 9.03 1.94 12.12
N THR A 81 8.76 0.69 11.75
CA THR A 81 8.14 -0.28 12.68
C THR A 81 8.98 -1.51 12.98
N GLY A 82 10.02 -1.78 12.21
CA GLY A 82 10.82 -3.02 12.26
C GLY A 82 10.03 -4.31 12.01
N SER A 83 8.74 -4.22 11.63
CA SER A 83 7.81 -5.33 11.72
C SER A 83 7.32 -5.78 10.35
N ILE A 84 7.84 -6.93 9.90
CA ILE A 84 7.41 -7.57 8.65
C ILE A 84 5.91 -7.94 8.71
N THR A 85 5.39 -8.29 9.89
CA THR A 85 3.96 -8.63 10.06
C THR A 85 3.06 -7.39 9.92
N LYS A 86 3.47 -6.22 10.42
CA LYS A 86 2.76 -4.96 10.18
C LYS A 86 2.81 -4.58 8.69
N LEU A 87 3.96 -4.73 8.05
CA LEU A 87 4.10 -4.52 6.60
C LEU A 87 3.15 -5.43 5.80
N GLN A 88 3.14 -6.74 6.10
CA GLN A 88 2.27 -7.71 5.44
C GLN A 88 0.78 -7.34 5.55
N LYS A 89 0.35 -6.93 6.75
CA LYS A 89 -1.03 -6.52 7.00
C LYS A 89 -1.40 -5.24 6.23
N ALA A 90 -0.54 -4.23 6.28
CA ALA A 90 -0.76 -2.96 5.58
C ALA A 90 -0.81 -3.14 4.05
N MET A 91 0.08 -3.97 3.49
CA MET A 91 0.15 -4.23 2.06
C MET A 91 -0.89 -5.24 1.57
N GLY A 92 -1.47 -6.00 2.51
CA GLY A 92 -2.37 -7.09 2.20
C GLY A 92 -1.67 -8.20 1.39
N HIS A 93 -0.52 -8.66 1.88
CA HIS A 93 0.14 -9.80 1.25
C HIS A 93 -0.36 -11.12 1.85
N SER A 94 -0.63 -12.10 0.99
CA SER A 94 -1.09 -13.43 1.41
C SER A 94 -0.05 -14.19 2.22
N SER A 95 1.24 -13.92 1.99
CA SER A 95 2.35 -14.48 2.73
C SER A 95 3.40 -13.43 3.08
N ILE A 96 4.20 -13.74 4.11
CA ILE A 96 5.36 -12.94 4.50
C ILE A 96 6.38 -12.85 3.36
N ASN A 97 6.57 -13.92 2.59
CA ASN A 97 7.52 -13.95 1.46
C ASN A 97 7.24 -12.87 0.41
N VAL A 98 5.98 -12.57 0.13
CA VAL A 98 5.61 -11.48 -0.79
C VAL A 98 5.95 -10.11 -0.18
N SER A 99 5.94 -9.98 1.14
CA SER A 99 6.37 -8.75 1.82
C SER A 99 7.89 -8.60 1.82
N LEU A 100 8.62 -9.72 1.96
CA LEU A 100 10.08 -9.74 1.87
C LEU A 100 10.60 -9.29 0.49
N THR A 101 9.84 -9.50 -0.59
CA THR A 101 10.27 -9.00 -1.91
C THR A 101 10.35 -7.48 -1.99
N TYR A 102 9.61 -6.76 -1.13
CA TYR A 102 9.72 -5.30 -1.03
C TYR A 102 10.98 -4.87 -0.29
N LEU A 103 11.58 -5.73 0.52
CA LEU A 103 12.79 -5.44 1.31
C LEU A 103 14.07 -5.93 0.63
N ARG A 104 13.99 -6.57 -0.55
CA ARG A 104 15.19 -7.03 -1.27
C ARG A 104 16.05 -5.82 -1.66
N GLY A 105 17.29 -5.79 -1.18
CA GLY A 105 18.21 -4.66 -1.37
C GLY A 105 18.05 -3.53 -0.34
N PHE A 106 17.08 -3.63 0.55
CA PHE A 106 17.09 -2.90 1.82
C PHE A 106 17.91 -3.71 2.82
N GLU A 107 18.77 -3.07 3.60
CA GLU A 107 19.57 -3.74 4.64
C GLU A 107 18.63 -4.30 5.71
N VAL A 108 18.12 -5.51 5.51
CA VAL A 108 17.50 -6.29 6.57
C VAL A 108 18.64 -6.69 7.49
N PRO A 109 18.63 -6.30 8.78
CA PRO A 109 19.70 -6.63 9.70
C PRO A 109 19.95 -8.14 9.70
N GLU A 110 21.21 -8.55 9.58
CA GLU A 110 21.56 -9.96 9.75
C GLU A 110 21.42 -10.35 11.21
N LEU A 111 21.04 -11.62 11.44
CA LEU A 111 20.93 -12.19 12.77
C LEU A 111 22.32 -12.23 13.42
N THR A 112 22.52 -11.53 14.53
CA THR A 112 23.81 -11.54 15.26
C THR A 112 23.75 -12.38 16.53
N GLU A 113 24.90 -12.63 17.16
CA GLU A 113 24.97 -13.40 18.41
C GLU A 113 24.21 -12.69 19.54
N GLU A 114 24.22 -11.35 19.55
CA GLU A 114 23.50 -10.52 20.51
C GLU A 114 21.98 -10.67 20.44
N ASP A 115 21.44 -11.14 19.31
CA ASP A 115 20.01 -11.42 19.13
C ASP A 115 19.59 -12.80 19.69
N MET A 116 20.55 -13.67 20.03
CA MET A 116 20.27 -15.00 20.56
C MET A 116 19.82 -14.94 22.02
N PRO A 117 19.00 -15.92 22.47
CA PRO A 117 18.60 -15.98 23.88
C PRO A 117 19.83 -16.10 24.77
N MET A 118 20.02 -15.14 25.69
CA MET A 118 20.99 -15.24 26.76
C MET A 118 20.42 -16.16 27.86
N ILE A 119 21.19 -17.19 28.25
CA ILE A 119 20.89 -18.08 29.38
C ILE A 119 21.33 -17.41 30.69
#